data_AF-A0A921MM93-F1
#
_entry.id   AF-A0A921MM93-F1
#
_cell.length_a   1.000
_cell.length_b   1.000
_cell.length_c   1.000
_cell.angle_alpha   90.00
_cell.angle_beta   90.00
_cell.angle_gamma   90.00
#
_symmetry.space_group_name_H-M   'P 1'
#
loop_
_entity.id
_entity.type
_entity.pdbx_description
1 polymer ?
#
loop_
_entity_poly.entity_id
_entity_poly.type
_entity_poly.pdbx_seq_one_letter_code
_entity_poly.pdbx_strand_id
1 'polypeptide(L)' 'MSKSITQDMAYRQSLMKYAEKYGVSRASRKYNKSRSYIYFWKKRWDGTPESLACQSRRPHSHP' A
#
# COMPACT_ATOMS: atom_id res chain seq x y z
N MET A 1 -10.51 18.78 -9.15
CA MET A 1 -9.67 17.92 -8.28
C MET A 1 -8.68 17.17 -9.16
N SER A 2 -7.40 17.53 -9.09
CA SER A 2 -6.35 16.78 -9.79
C SER A 2 -6.26 15.39 -9.17
N LYS A 3 -6.68 14.36 -9.91
CA LYS A 3 -6.53 12.94 -9.56
C LYS A 3 -5.07 12.53 -9.74
N SER A 4 -4.17 13.18 -9.01
CA SER A 4 -2.73 12.88 -9.06
C SER A 4 -2.43 11.79 -8.05
N ILE A 5 -2.31 10.57 -8.54
CA ILE A 5 -1.86 9.42 -7.74
C ILE A 5 -0.34 9.52 -7.64
N THR A 6 0.22 9.47 -6.43
CA THR A 6 1.68 9.45 -6.29
C THR A 6 2.26 8.16 -6.86
N GLN A 7 3.51 8.20 -7.34
CA GLN A 7 4.19 7.01 -7.86
C GLN A 7 4.22 5.88 -6.82
N ASP A 8 4.40 6.22 -5.55
CA ASP A 8 4.35 5.31 -4.41
C ASP A 8 3.01 4.60 -4.28
N MET A 9 1.90 5.34 -4.41
CA MET A 9 0.55 4.78 -4.37
C MET A 9 0.30 3.86 -5.56
N ALA A 10 0.71 4.25 -6.78
CA ALA A 10 0.59 3.41 -7.96
C ALA A 10 1.40 2.10 -7.82
N TYR A 11 2.62 2.20 -7.28
CA TYR A 11 3.45 1.04 -6.97
C TYR A 11 2.77 0.11 -5.96
N ARG A 12 2.29 0.66 -4.83
CA ARG A 12 1.58 -0.12 -3.80
C ARG A 12 0.32 -0.76 -4.35
N GLN A 13 -0.44 -0.05 -5.20
CA GLN A 13 -1.64 -0.60 -5.86
C GLN A 13 -1.28 -1.80 -6.74
N SER A 14 -0.19 -1.71 -7.51
CA SER A 14 0.28 -2.83 -8.33
C SER A 14 0.70 -4.04 -7.48
N LEU A 15 1.40 -3.79 -6.37
CA LEU A 15 1.82 -4.80 -5.41
C LEU A 15 0.61 -5.50 -4.78
N MET A 16 -0.40 -4.74 -4.36
CA MET A 16 -1.61 -5.28 -3.74
C MET A 16 -2.43 -6.12 -4.72
N LYS A 17 -2.67 -5.63 -5.94
CA LYS A 17 -3.34 -6.41 -7.01
C LYS A 17 -2.61 -7.71 -7.32
N TYR A 18 -1.28 -7.67 -7.37
CA TYR A 18 -0.49 -8.88 -7.60
C TYR A 18 -0.57 -9.86 -6.41
N ALA A 19 -0.55 -9.35 -5.17
CA ALA A 19 -0.68 -10.16 -3.97
C ALA A 19 -2.07 -10.78 -3.82
N GLU A 20 -3.12 -10.11 -4.29
CA GLU A 20 -4.49 -10.64 -4.36
C GLU A 20 -4.57 -11.78 -5.39
N LYS A 21 -4.03 -11.58 -6.60
CA LYS A 21 -4.10 -12.59 -7.68
C LYS A 21 -3.22 -13.82 -7.43
N TYR A 22 -2.04 -13.64 -6.84
CA TYR A 22 -1.01 -14.69 -6.78
C TYR A 22 -0.55 -15.04 -5.35
N GLY A 23 -1.06 -14.35 -4.34
CA GLY A 23 -0.69 -14.54 -2.94
C GLY A 23 0.55 -13.78 -2.50
N VAL A 24 0.63 -13.56 -1.18
CA VAL A 24 1.67 -12.74 -0.52
C VAL A 24 3.09 -13.31 -0.72
N SER A 25 3.25 -14.64 -0.69
CA SER A 25 4.56 -15.27 -0.85
C SER A 25 5.19 -14.98 -2.22
N ARG A 26 4.40 -15.02 -3.30
CA ARG A 26 4.87 -14.69 -4.65
C ARG A 26 5.12 -13.20 -4.82
N ALA A 27 4.24 -12.36 -4.26
CA ALA A 27 4.40 -10.91 -4.27
C ALA A 27 5.68 -10.48 -3.56
N SER A 28 5.98 -11.08 -2.39
CA SER A 28 7.18 -10.81 -1.60
C SER A 28 8.46 -11.01 -2.41
N ARG A 29 8.58 -12.14 -3.12
CA ARG A 29 9.73 -12.44 -3.98
C ARG A 29 9.82 -11.49 -5.18
N LYS A 30 8.71 -11.26 -5.87
CA LYS A 30 8.68 -10.44 -7.09
C LYS A 30 9.04 -8.98 -6.83
N TYR A 31 8.54 -8.41 -5.73
CA TYR A 31 8.70 -6.99 -5.44
C TYR A 31 9.81 -6.71 -4.42
N ASN A 32 10.53 -7.75 -3.96
CA ASN A 32 11.54 -7.66 -2.91
C ASN A 32 11.03 -6.90 -1.66
N LYS A 33 9.84 -7.28 -1.19
CA LYS A 33 9.23 -6.72 0.02
C LYS A 33 8.91 -7.81 1.02
N SER A 34 9.09 -7.52 2.30
CA SER A 34 8.76 -8.47 3.36
C SER A 34 7.26 -8.79 3.36
N ARG A 35 6.90 -9.98 3.83
CA ARG A 35 5.50 -10.38 4.00
C ARG A 35 4.78 -9.45 4.98
N SER A 36 5.47 -8.98 6.01
CA SER A 36 4.94 -8.01 6.99
C SER A 36 4.56 -6.68 6.33
N TYR A 37 5.38 -6.16 5.42
CA TYR A 37 5.06 -4.95 4.65
C TYR A 37 3.79 -5.14 3.80
N ILE A 38 3.67 -6.30 3.13
CA ILE A 38 2.51 -6.59 2.30
C ILE A 38 1.24 -6.72 3.14
N TYR A 39 1.29 -7.42 4.28
CA TYR A 39 0.13 -7.53 5.17
C TYR A 39 -0.28 -6.20 5.80
N PHE A 40 0.68 -5.36 6.16
CA PHE A 40 0.43 -4.02 6.67
C PHE A 40 -0.41 -3.19 5.68
N TRP A 41 -0.01 -3.18 4.40
CA TRP A 41 -0.76 -2.47 3.36
C TRP A 41 -2.06 -3.16 3.00
N LYS A 42 -2.09 -4.49 2.96
CA LYS A 42 -3.31 -5.26 2.71
C LYS A 42 -4.40 -4.94 3.75
N LYS A 43 -4.04 -4.72 5.02
CA LYS A 43 -4.98 -4.32 6.07
C LYS A 43 -5.61 -2.94 5.83
N ARG A 44 -4.90 -2.05 5.13
CA ARG A 44 -5.37 -0.69 4.79
C ARG A 44 -6.05 -0.61 3.43
N TRP A 45 -5.96 -1.66 2.62
CA TRP A 45 -6.34 -1.62 1.23
C TRP A 45 -7.81 -1.97 1.04
N ASP A 46 -8.60 -1.01 0.54
CA ASP A 46 -10.03 -1.18 0.20
C ASP A 46 -10.26 -1.42 -1.31
N GLY A 47 -9.18 -1.64 -2.06
CA GLY A 47 -9.19 -1.76 -3.52
C GLY A 47 -8.82 -0.46 -4.25
N THR A 48 -8.79 0.68 -3.56
CA THR A 48 -8.46 1.99 -4.15
C THR A 48 -7.01 2.39 -3.90
N PRO A 49 -6.37 3.14 -4.81
CA PRO A 49 -5.05 3.73 -4.57
C PRO A 49 -5.03 4.71 -3.38
N GLU A 50 -6.14 5.42 -3.14
CA GLU A 50 -6.30 6.44 -2.10
C GLU A 50 -6.05 5.87 -0.71
N SER A 51 -6.53 4.65 -0.44
CA SER A 51 -6.31 3.98 0.85
C SER A 51 -4.84 3.58 1.10
N LEU A 52 -4.01 3.60 0.06
CA LEU A 52 -2.57 3.32 0.11
C LEU A 52 -1.71 4.59 0.26
N ALA A 53 -2.34 5.75 0.46
CA ALA A 53 -1.66 7.01 0.72
C ALA A 53 -0.87 6.98 2.04
N CYS A 54 0.19 7.79 2.09
CA CYS A 54 0.88 8.07 3.35
C CYS A 54 -0.01 8.97 4.22
N GLN A 55 -0.34 8.49 5.43
CA GLN A 55 -1.04 9.30 6.42
C GLN A 55 -0.10 10.32 7.07
N SER A 56 -0.67 11.42 7.56
CA SER A 56 0.07 12.44 8.30
C SER A 56 0.76 11.83 9.52
N ARG A 57 2.00 12.24 9.77
CA ARG A 57 2.75 11.90 10.99
C ARG A 57 2.65 12.99 12.06
N ARG A 58 1.91 14.07 11.78
CA ARG A 58 1.75 15.19 12.70
C ARG A 58 0.87 14.75 13.87
N PRO A 59 1.28 14.96 15.12
CA PRO A 59 0.41 14.70 16.26
C PRO A 59 -0.85 15.57 16.16
N HIS A 60 -2.00 14.98 16.48
CA HIS A 60 -3.28 15.70 16.47
C HIS A 60 -3.37 16.74 17.59
N SER A 61 -2.69 16.47 18.70
CA SER A 61 -2.63 17.36 19.86
C SER A 61 -1.26 17.25 20.52
N HIS A 62 -0.82 18.33 21.15
CA HIS A 62 0.27 18.30 22.11
C HIS A 62 -0.33 17.94 23.49
N PRO A 63 0.39 17.21 24.37
CA PRO A 63 -0.03 17.07 25.77
C PRO A 63 -0.24 18.42 26.46
#